data_AF-A0A2W4YZ46-F1
#
_entry.id   AF-A0A2W4YZ46-F1
#
_cell.length_a   1.000
_cell.length_b   1.000
_cell.length_c   1.000
_cell.angle_alpha   90.00
_cell.angle_beta   90.00
_cell.angle_gamma   90.00
#
_symmetry.space_group_name_H-M   'P 1'
#
loop_
_entity.id
_entity.type
_entity.pdbx_description
1 polymer ?
#
loop_
_entity_poly.entity_id
_entity_poly.type
_entity_poly.pdbx_seq_one_letter_code
_entity_poly.pdbx_strand_id
1 'polypeptide(L)'
;MTDPLTIDRFRDLAEAYGAAVARWPDRYRALGARLATTPEGAAILAEAADLDARLDRWRVEAPGLDLAARIATSGANATRRAALRLRCWWSGVGIAATLAGAAAGTAAVAMSVRIDHGHGVGAAADLVAINGSTSFGDITGSDR
;
A
#
# COMPACT_ATOMS: atom_id res chain seq x y z
N MET A 1 -11.76 -31.26 -8.57
CA MET A 1 -11.70 -32.55 -7.87
C MET A 1 -11.10 -32.31 -6.50
N THR A 2 -11.92 -32.36 -5.45
CA THR A 2 -11.42 -32.26 -4.07
C THR A 2 -11.03 -33.67 -3.67
N ASP A 3 -9.75 -33.98 -3.71
CA ASP A 3 -9.26 -35.26 -3.21
C ASP A 3 -9.57 -35.34 -1.70
N PRO A 4 -10.23 -36.42 -1.21
CA PRO A 4 -10.57 -36.52 0.20
C PRO A 4 -9.29 -36.56 1.04
N LEU A 5 -9.27 -35.82 2.14
CA LEU A 5 -8.15 -35.83 3.07
C LEU A 5 -8.19 -37.13 3.89
N THR A 6 -7.31 -38.07 3.56
CA THR A 6 -7.15 -39.31 4.31
C THR A 6 -6.53 -39.05 5.68
N ILE A 7 -6.74 -39.98 6.63
CA ILE A 7 -6.21 -39.83 7.99
C ILE A 7 -4.67 -39.85 8.01
N ASP A 8 -4.04 -40.69 7.18
CA ASP A 8 -2.58 -40.73 7.05
C ASP A 8 -2.06 -39.40 6.52
N ARG A 9 -2.75 -38.81 5.52
CA ARG A 9 -2.34 -37.51 5.00
C ARG A 9 -2.55 -36.38 6.01
N PHE A 10 -3.56 -36.49 6.85
CA PHE A 10 -3.78 -35.57 7.96
C PHE A 10 -2.65 -35.68 9.01
N ARG A 11 -2.18 -36.90 9.32
CA ARG A 11 -1.04 -37.13 10.21
C ARG A 11 0.24 -36.51 9.63
N ASP A 12 0.54 -36.73 8.34
CA ASP A 12 1.69 -36.11 7.68
C ASP A 12 1.66 -34.57 7.79
N LEU A 13 0.46 -33.98 7.64
CA LEU A 13 0.30 -32.52 7.74
C LEU A 13 0.50 -32.03 9.17
N ALA A 14 -0.02 -32.74 10.17
CA ALA A 14 0.18 -32.41 11.57
C ALA A 14 1.66 -32.51 11.98
N GLU A 15 2.38 -33.52 11.48
CA GLU A 15 3.82 -33.66 11.73
C GLU A 15 4.65 -32.56 11.05
N ALA A 16 4.31 -32.20 9.81
CA ALA A 16 5.06 -31.20 9.05
C ALA A 16 4.76 -29.74 9.46
N TYR A 17 3.52 -29.43 9.84
CA TYR A 17 3.05 -28.05 10.09
C TYR A 17 2.65 -27.79 11.55
N GLY A 18 2.65 -28.82 12.41
CA GLY A 18 2.22 -28.74 13.80
C GLY A 18 0.70 -28.79 13.96
N ALA A 19 0.25 -28.62 15.22
CA ALA A 19 -1.16 -28.78 15.58
C ALA A 19 -2.06 -27.64 15.08
N ALA A 20 -1.48 -26.49 14.73
CA ALA A 20 -2.22 -25.32 14.29
C ALA A 20 -2.65 -25.45 12.82
N VAL A 21 -3.87 -25.94 12.58
CA VAL A 21 -4.46 -26.09 11.22
C VAL A 21 -4.44 -24.79 10.40
N ALA A 22 -4.48 -23.62 11.05
CA ALA A 22 -4.36 -22.33 10.38
C ALA A 22 -3.01 -22.14 9.64
N ARG A 23 -1.93 -22.83 10.07
CA ARG A 23 -0.61 -22.80 9.43
C ARG A 23 -0.50 -23.72 8.21
N TRP A 24 -1.48 -24.62 8.02
CA TRP A 24 -1.44 -25.61 6.95
C TRP A 24 -1.65 -24.95 5.57
N PRO A 25 -1.30 -25.64 4.47
CA PRO A 25 -1.61 -25.17 3.12
C PRO A 25 -3.12 -24.94 2.92
N ASP A 26 -3.49 -23.85 2.23
CA ASP A 26 -4.89 -23.40 2.09
C ASP A 26 -5.86 -24.50 1.65
N ARG A 27 -5.42 -25.33 0.70
CA ARG A 27 -6.22 -26.44 0.15
C ARG A 27 -6.66 -27.47 1.19
N TYR A 28 -5.96 -27.57 2.32
CA TYR A 28 -6.26 -28.56 3.37
C TYR A 28 -6.86 -27.95 4.64
N ARG A 29 -6.88 -26.62 4.83
CA ARG A 29 -7.35 -26.01 6.08
C ARG A 29 -8.80 -26.37 6.40
N ALA A 30 -9.70 -26.26 5.42
CA ALA A 30 -11.12 -26.56 5.61
C ALA A 30 -11.37 -28.05 5.89
N LEU A 31 -10.67 -28.94 5.20
CA LEU A 31 -10.77 -30.39 5.41
C LEU A 31 -10.14 -30.81 6.74
N GLY A 32 -8.99 -30.24 7.08
CA GLY A 32 -8.31 -30.47 8.35
C GLY A 32 -9.14 -30.01 9.53
N ALA A 33 -9.77 -28.84 9.45
CA ALA A 33 -10.67 -28.36 10.50
C ALA A 33 -11.89 -29.29 10.71
N ARG A 34 -12.40 -29.90 9.64
CA ARG A 34 -13.48 -30.92 9.75
C ARG A 34 -12.99 -32.22 10.35
N LEU A 35 -11.80 -32.69 9.96
CA LEU A 35 -11.27 -33.95 10.50
C LEU A 35 -10.82 -33.80 11.96
N ALA A 36 -10.40 -32.60 12.36
CA ALA A 36 -10.06 -32.26 13.75
C ALA A 36 -11.25 -32.40 14.73
N THR A 37 -12.50 -32.38 14.25
CA THR A 37 -13.67 -32.60 15.12
C THR A 37 -13.94 -34.08 15.38
N THR A 38 -13.31 -34.99 14.63
CA THR A 38 -13.42 -36.42 14.89
C THR A 38 -12.50 -36.81 16.04
N PRO A 39 -12.82 -37.88 16.82
CA PRO A 39 -11.97 -38.32 17.92
C PRO A 39 -10.55 -38.67 17.48
N GLU A 40 -10.40 -39.27 16.30
CA GLU A 40 -9.11 -39.68 15.75
C GLU A 40 -8.27 -38.47 15.30
N GLY A 41 -8.89 -37.52 14.59
CA GLY A 41 -8.19 -36.28 14.19
C GLY A 41 -7.81 -35.42 15.38
N ALA A 42 -8.67 -35.35 16.40
CA ALA A 42 -8.38 -34.65 17.65
C ALA A 42 -7.20 -35.28 18.40
N ALA A 43 -7.11 -36.61 18.46
CA ALA A 43 -6.00 -37.31 19.10
C ALA A 43 -4.65 -37.01 18.40
N ILE A 44 -4.63 -37.03 17.06
CA ILE A 44 -3.43 -36.69 16.27
C ILE A 44 -2.98 -35.25 16.53
N LEU A 45 -3.92 -34.28 16.52
CA LEU A 45 -3.55 -32.89 16.79
C LEU A 45 -3.15 -32.65 18.24
N ALA A 46 -3.70 -33.40 19.20
CA ALA A 46 -3.31 -33.31 20.60
C ALA A 46 -1.86 -33.77 20.81
N GLU A 47 -1.44 -34.85 20.15
CA GLU A 47 -0.05 -35.31 20.17
C GLU A 47 0.90 -34.26 19.57
N ALA A 48 0.55 -33.70 18.40
CA ALA A 48 1.31 -32.61 17.80
C ALA A 48 1.36 -31.37 18.72
N ALA A 49 0.26 -31.04 19.41
CA ALA A 49 0.17 -29.89 20.30
C ALA A 49 1.03 -30.06 21.56
N ASP A 50 1.13 -31.27 22.11
CA ASP A 50 2.04 -31.55 23.23
C ASP A 50 3.50 -31.36 22.82
N LEU A 51 3.87 -31.84 21.64
CA LEU A 51 5.20 -31.62 21.08
C LEU A 51 5.49 -30.13 20.89
N ASP A 52 4.58 -29.40 20.25
CA ASP A 52 4.68 -27.95 20.05
C ASP A 52 4.84 -27.23 21.41
N ALA A 53 4.05 -27.59 22.42
CA ALA A 53 4.15 -27.01 23.74
C ALA A 53 5.48 -27.32 24.45
N ARG A 54 6.07 -28.49 24.23
CA ARG A 54 7.40 -28.85 24.72
C ARG A 54 8.49 -28.02 24.03
N LEU A 55 8.37 -27.80 22.73
CA LEU A 55 9.30 -27.00 21.94
C LEU A 55 9.21 -25.51 22.32
N ASP A 56 8.01 -24.97 22.56
CA ASP A 56 7.82 -23.59 22.97
C ASP A 56 8.45 -23.27 24.34
N ARG A 57 8.56 -24.27 25.23
CA ARG A 57 9.25 -24.14 26.51
C ARG A 57 10.77 -24.16 26.40
N TRP A 58 11.31 -24.62 25.28
CA TRP A 58 12.75 -24.69 25.06
C TRP A 58 13.32 -23.29 24.86
N ARG A 59 14.02 -22.77 25.86
CA ARG A 59 14.74 -21.49 25.75
C ARG A 59 16.12 -21.73 25.15
N VAL A 60 16.40 -21.01 24.08
CA VAL A 60 17.75 -20.86 23.52
C VAL A 60 18.42 -19.65 24.20
N GLU A 61 19.71 -19.77 24.48
CA GLU A 61 20.52 -18.67 25.02
C GLU A 61 20.41 -17.44 24.11
N ALA A 62 20.34 -16.25 24.71
CA ALA A 62 20.16 -15.03 23.94
C ALA A 62 21.33 -14.84 22.95
N PRO A 63 21.06 -14.55 21.66
CA PRO A 63 22.12 -14.29 20.70
C PRO A 63 22.97 -13.10 21.17
N GLY A 64 24.28 -13.16 20.95
CA GLY A 64 25.19 -12.07 21.32
C GLY A 64 24.72 -10.72 20.77
N LEU A 65 24.90 -9.66 21.55
CA LEU A 65 24.40 -8.31 21.26
C LEU A 65 24.80 -7.80 19.87
N ASP A 66 25.95 -8.22 19.35
CA ASP A 66 26.41 -7.91 17.99
C ASP A 66 25.47 -8.47 16.90
N LEU A 67 25.05 -9.73 17.03
CA LEU A 67 24.13 -10.35 16.06
C LEU A 67 22.76 -9.69 16.09
N ALA A 68 22.25 -9.38 17.29
CA ALA A 68 20.99 -8.66 17.46
C ALA A 68 21.05 -7.27 16.79
N ALA A 69 22.15 -6.52 16.98
CA ALA A 69 22.35 -5.22 16.35
C ALA A 69 22.41 -5.32 14.81
N ARG A 70 23.07 -6.35 14.26
CA ARG A 70 23.15 -6.58 12.82
C ARG A 70 21.79 -6.92 12.21
N ILE A 71 20.96 -7.72 12.88
CA ILE A 71 19.59 -8.05 12.44
C ILE A 71 18.68 -6.82 12.51
N ALA A 72 18.76 -6.03 13.60
CA ALA A 72 17.98 -4.79 13.71
C ALA A 72 18.32 -3.81 12.58
N THR A 73 19.61 -3.69 12.24
CA THR A 73 20.08 -2.84 11.15
C THR A 73 19.63 -3.37 9.78
N SER A 74 19.66 -4.68 9.55
CA SER A 74 19.22 -5.28 8.27
C SER A 74 17.71 -5.13 8.04
N GLY A 75 16.90 -5.32 9.10
CA GLY A 75 15.45 -5.12 9.07
C GLY A 75 15.06 -3.67 8.80
N ALA A 76 15.71 -2.70 9.46
CA ALA A 76 15.49 -1.27 9.24
C ALA A 76 15.82 -0.82 7.79
N ASN A 77 16.81 -1.46 7.16
CA ASN A 77 17.19 -1.16 5.79
C ASN A 77 16.17 -1.69 4.76
N ALA A 78 15.50 -2.81 5.05
CA ALA A 78 14.47 -3.39 4.18
C ALA A 78 13.21 -2.51 4.13
N THR A 79 12.73 -2.03 5.29
CA THR A 79 11.56 -1.14 5.38
C THR A 79 11.81 0.21 4.70
N ARG A 80 13.00 0.79 4.88
CA ARG A 80 13.41 2.03 4.21
C ARG A 80 13.42 1.88 2.68
N ARG A 81 13.93 0.76 2.15
CA ARG A 81 13.94 0.48 0.70
C ARG A 81 12.53 0.31 0.13
N ALA A 82 11.63 -0.34 0.86
CA ALA A 82 10.23 -0.50 0.44
C ALA A 82 9.50 0.86 0.38
N ALA A 83 9.69 1.71 1.40
CA ALA A 83 9.09 3.04 1.45
C ALA A 83 9.58 3.94 0.29
N LEU A 84 10.88 3.90 -0.03
CA LEU A 84 11.45 4.65 -1.15
C LEU A 84 10.90 4.17 -2.50
N ARG A 85 10.73 2.86 -2.70
CA ARG A 85 10.15 2.28 -3.92
C ARG A 85 8.70 2.68 -4.11
N LEU A 86 7.91 2.65 -3.03
CA LEU A 86 6.53 3.17 -3.06
C LEU A 86 6.54 4.64 -3.45
N ARG A 87 7.37 5.48 -2.81
CA ARG A 87 7.41 6.92 -3.11
C ARG A 87 7.75 7.19 -4.57
N CYS A 88 8.72 6.47 -5.16
CA CYS A 88 9.02 6.58 -6.59
C CYS A 88 7.87 6.10 -7.49
N TRP A 89 7.17 5.02 -7.12
CA TRP A 89 6.01 4.53 -7.86
C TRP A 89 4.86 5.55 -7.84
N TRP A 90 4.59 6.16 -6.68
CA TRP A 90 3.60 7.23 -6.52
C TRP A 90 4.00 8.53 -7.26
N SER A 91 5.30 8.84 -7.36
CA SER A 91 5.77 9.96 -8.20
C SER A 91 5.44 9.75 -9.68
N GLY A 92 5.46 8.52 -10.18
CA GLY A 92 5.01 8.22 -11.56
C GLY A 92 3.51 8.47 -11.76
N VAL A 93 2.69 8.15 -10.77
CA VAL A 93 1.22 8.38 -10.81
C VAL A 93 0.88 9.87 -10.75
N GLY A 94 1.61 10.66 -9.95
CA GLY A 94 1.40 12.11 -9.84
C GLY A 94 1.65 12.86 -11.15
N ILE A 95 2.70 12.47 -11.90
CA ILE A 95 3.03 13.10 -13.19
C ILE A 95 1.98 12.77 -14.27
N ALA A 96 1.44 11.54 -14.27
CA ALA A 96 0.38 11.16 -15.21
C ALA A 96 -0.94 11.89 -14.91
N ALA A 97 -1.28 12.09 -13.62
CA ALA A 97 -2.48 12.81 -13.22
C ALA A 97 -2.46 14.30 -13.64
N THR A 98 -1.29 14.95 -13.62
CA THR A 98 -1.17 16.36 -14.04
C THR A 98 -1.43 16.59 -15.53
N LEU A 99 -1.14 15.61 -16.39
CA LEU A 99 -1.46 15.69 -17.83
C LEU A 99 -2.95 15.50 -18.13
N ALA A 100 -3.67 14.72 -17.31
CA ALA A 100 -5.12 14.53 -17.46
C ALA A 100 -5.94 15.71 -16.91
N GLY A 101 -5.47 16.39 -15.86
CA GLY A 101 -6.13 17.58 -15.29
C GLY A 101 -6.19 18.77 -16.26
N ALA A 102 -5.19 18.92 -17.13
CA ALA A 102 -5.13 20.01 -18.11
C ALA A 102 -6.20 19.90 -19.22
N ALA A 103 -6.66 18.70 -19.57
CA ALA A 103 -7.69 18.49 -20.59
C ALA A 103 -9.12 18.62 -20.05
N ALA A 104 -9.36 18.30 -18.78
CA ALA A 104 -10.69 18.44 -18.16
C ALA A 104 -11.02 19.89 -17.78
N GLY A 105 -10.02 20.70 -17.39
CA GLY A 105 -10.21 22.12 -17.09
C GLY A 105 -10.68 22.95 -18.30
N THR A 106 -10.22 22.60 -19.51
CA THR A 106 -10.59 23.34 -20.74
C THR A 106 -11.99 22.97 -21.26
N ALA A 107 -12.44 21.73 -21.06
CA ALA A 107 -13.77 21.29 -21.49
C ALA A 107 -14.91 21.89 -20.64
N ALA A 108 -14.69 22.07 -19.33
CA ALA A 108 -15.67 22.71 -18.44
C ALA A 108 -15.92 24.18 -18.83
N VAL A 109 -14.86 24.93 -19.16
CA VAL A 109 -14.97 26.32 -19.62
C VAL A 109 -15.73 26.44 -20.95
N ALA A 110 -15.53 25.50 -21.88
CA ALA A 110 -16.22 25.50 -23.17
C ALA A 110 -17.73 25.26 -23.05
N MET A 111 -18.17 24.46 -22.05
CA MET A 111 -19.58 24.19 -21.82
C MET A 111 -20.27 25.36 -21.09
N SER A 112 -19.60 26.03 -20.15
CA SER A 112 -20.13 27.24 -19.50
C SER A 112 -20.25 28.42 -20.47
N VAL A 113 -19.39 28.51 -21.49
CA VAL A 113 -19.44 29.57 -22.50
C VAL A 113 -20.66 29.43 -23.42
N ARG A 114 -21.15 28.20 -23.69
CA ARG A 114 -22.31 28.01 -24.58
C ARG A 114 -23.66 28.29 -23.93
N ILE A 115 -23.74 28.40 -22.61
CA ILE A 115 -25.00 28.73 -21.91
C ILE A 115 -25.22 30.25 -21.85
N ASP A 116 -24.19 31.08 -22.10
CA ASP A 116 -24.27 32.55 -22.12
C ASP A 116 -23.90 33.18 -23.47
N HIS A 117 -24.12 32.50 -24.60
CA HIS A 117 -24.08 33.17 -25.92
C HIS A 117 -25.39 33.93 -26.22
N GLY A 118 -25.81 34.73 -25.24
CA GLY A 118 -26.62 35.92 -25.40
C GLY A 118 -25.77 37.13 -25.00
N HIS A 119 -25.18 37.79 -26.00
CA HIS A 119 -24.55 39.11 -25.98
C HIS A 119 -23.05 39.22 -25.63
N GLY A 120 -22.25 39.64 -26.63
CA GLY A 120 -21.10 40.52 -26.40
C GLY A 120 -19.70 39.96 -26.63
N VAL A 121 -19.35 39.64 -27.89
CA VAL A 121 -17.94 39.50 -28.31
C VAL A 121 -17.31 40.89 -28.33
N GLY A 122 -16.36 41.19 -27.44
CA GLY A 122 -15.63 42.47 -27.51
C GLY A 122 -14.72 42.90 -26.34
N ALA A 123 -14.51 42.10 -25.28
CA ALA A 123 -13.78 42.60 -24.10
C ALA A 123 -12.39 41.97 -23.84
N ALA A 124 -12.08 40.81 -24.44
CA ALA A 124 -10.84 40.10 -24.13
C ALA A 124 -9.60 40.58 -24.92
N ALA A 125 -9.80 41.33 -26.01
CA ALA A 125 -8.69 41.88 -26.80
C ALA A 125 -8.11 43.18 -26.21
N ASP A 126 -8.83 43.87 -25.34
CA ASP A 126 -8.46 45.21 -24.87
C ASP A 126 -7.50 45.19 -23.66
N LEU A 127 -7.49 44.09 -22.89
CA LEU A 127 -6.62 43.93 -21.72
C LEU A 127 -5.14 43.66 -22.05
N VAL A 128 -4.81 43.28 -23.29
CA VAL A 128 -3.43 43.07 -23.73
C VAL A 128 -2.76 44.38 -24.20
N ALA A 129 -3.53 45.42 -24.51
CA ALA A 129 -3.00 46.68 -25.06
C ALA A 129 -2.60 47.73 -24.00
N ILE A 130 -3.05 47.59 -22.75
CA ILE A 130 -2.93 48.67 -21.73
C ILE A 130 -1.55 48.70 -21.04
N ASN A 131 -0.74 47.63 -21.12
CA ASN A 131 0.54 47.56 -20.39
C ASN A 131 1.76 48.12 -21.17
N GLY A 132 1.52 48.87 -22.24
CA GLY A 132 2.55 49.32 -23.18
C GLY A 132 2.63 50.83 -23.38
N SER A 133 2.57 51.66 -22.33
CA SER A 133 2.91 53.08 -22.46
C SER A 133 3.52 53.65 -21.17
N THR A 134 4.85 53.77 -21.17
CA THR A 134 5.63 54.58 -20.23
C THR A 134 5.54 56.05 -20.62
N SER A 135 4.97 56.93 -19.78
CA SER A 135 5.27 58.37 -19.85
C SER A 135 4.84 59.14 -18.59
N PHE A 136 5.85 59.74 -17.96
CA PHE A 136 5.92 60.99 -17.18
C PHE A 136 4.82 61.43 -16.18
N GLY A 137 5.25 61.57 -14.93
CA GLY A 137 4.97 62.71 -14.03
C GLY A 137 6.14 62.76 -13.02
N ASP A 138 7.09 63.69 -13.06
CA ASP A 138 6.98 65.13 -12.72
C ASP A 138 5.83 65.39 -11.74
N ILE A 139 6.11 65.56 -10.44
CA ILE A 139 6.25 66.83 -9.71
C ILE A 139 6.55 66.59 -8.21
N THR A 140 7.08 67.63 -7.57
CA THR A 140 7.47 67.83 -6.15
C THR A 140 8.94 67.48 -5.88
N GLY A 141 9.86 68.43 -5.70
CA GLY A 141 9.74 69.68 -4.94
C GLY A 141 10.18 69.41 -3.51
N SER A 142 11.51 69.37 -3.27
CA SER A 142 12.07 69.37 -1.92
C SER A 142 13.03 70.55 -1.78
N ASP A 143 12.62 71.42 -0.88
CA ASP A 143 13.25 72.63 -0.37
C ASP A 143 14.61 72.34 0.31
N ARG A 144 15.66 73.05 -0.13
CA ARG A 144 16.70 73.74 0.65
C ARG A 144 17.88 74.18 -0.22
#